data_AF-A0A7J7Q035-F1
#
_entry.id   AF-A0A7J7Q035-F1
#
_cell.length_a   1.000
_cell.length_b   1.000
_cell.length_c   1.000
_cell.angle_alpha   90.00
_cell.angle_beta   90.00
_cell.angle_gamma   90.00
#
_symmetry.space_group_name_H-M   'P 1'
#
loop_
_entity.id
_entity.type
_entity.pdbx_description
1 polymer ?
#
loop_
_entity_poly.entity_id
_entity_poly.type
_entity_poly.pdbx_seq_one_letter_code
_entity_poly.pdbx_strand_id
1 'polypeptide(L)' 'MARWMPHISLSVSRKPAKMSKRTKKVGIVGKYGTRYGASLRKQIKKMEVSQHSKYFCNFCGKVGFWCLQDDR' A
#
# COMPACT_ATOMS: atom_id res chain seq x y z
N MET A 1 13.16 38.25 -31.63
CA MET A 1 11.74 37.97 -31.91
C MET A 1 11.61 36.49 -32.27
N ALA A 2 10.61 35.84 -31.70
CA ALA A 2 10.48 34.40 -31.54
C ALA A 2 10.34 33.59 -32.84
N ARG A 3 10.89 32.36 -32.90
CA ARG A 3 10.14 31.21 -33.44
C ARG A 3 10.68 29.82 -33.00
N TRP A 4 10.22 29.35 -31.83
CA TRP A 4 9.68 28.00 -31.59
C TRP A 4 10.56 26.76 -31.78
N MET A 5 10.88 26.12 -30.64
CA MET A 5 11.11 24.68 -30.60
C MET A 5 9.76 23.94 -30.57
N PRO A 6 9.46 23.02 -31.51
CA PRO A 6 8.32 22.12 -31.35
C PRO A 6 8.67 20.99 -30.37
N HIS A 7 8.00 21.04 -29.22
CA HIS A 7 7.79 19.91 -28.31
C HIS A 7 7.27 18.70 -29.10
N ILE A 8 8.10 17.67 -29.28
CA ILE A 8 7.60 16.32 -29.60
C ILE A 8 7.47 15.57 -28.29
N SER A 9 6.21 15.48 -27.89
CA SER A 9 5.67 14.72 -26.79
C SER A 9 6.01 13.23 -26.94
N LEU A 10 7.09 12.76 -26.32
CA LEU A 10 7.23 11.35 -26.02
C LEU A 10 6.14 10.98 -25.00
N SER A 11 5.06 10.36 -25.49
CA SER A 11 4.10 9.66 -24.66
C SER A 11 4.79 8.44 -24.03
N VAL A 12 5.49 8.67 -22.91
CA VAL A 12 6.03 7.59 -22.08
C VAL A 12 4.84 6.86 -21.48
N SER A 13 4.41 5.78 -22.14
CA SER A 13 3.48 4.81 -21.59
C SER A 13 4.11 4.20 -20.34
N ARG A 14 3.82 4.79 -19.18
CA ARG A 14 4.25 4.28 -17.87
C ARG A 14 3.53 2.97 -17.62
N LYS A 15 4.15 1.84 -17.96
CA LYS A 15 3.69 0.51 -17.56
C LYS A 15 3.59 0.50 -16.02
N PRO A 16 2.45 0.13 -15.42
CA PRO A 16 2.36 0.04 -13.97
C PRO A 16 3.33 -1.05 -13.50
N ALA A 17 4.35 -0.64 -12.75
CA ALA A 17 5.32 -1.56 -12.16
C ALA A 17 4.56 -2.51 -11.22
N LYS A 18 4.48 -3.79 -11.59
CA LYS A 18 3.97 -4.85 -10.71
C LYS A 18 4.85 -4.86 -9.46
N MET A 19 4.32 -4.42 -8.31
CA MET A 19 5.06 -4.48 -7.04
C MET A 19 5.43 -5.92 -6.73
N SER A 20 6.72 -6.25 -6.85
CA SER A 20 7.26 -7.54 -6.46
C SER A 20 7.07 -7.75 -4.96
N LYS A 21 6.55 -8.93 -4.57
CA LYS A 21 6.42 -9.29 -3.15
C LYS A 21 7.81 -9.44 -2.54
N ARG A 22 8.17 -8.53 -1.63
CA ARG A 22 9.49 -8.48 -0.97
C ARG A 22 9.84 -9.74 -0.16
N THR A 23 8.85 -10.48 0.36
CA THR A 23 9.09 -11.67 1.19
C THR A 23 8.10 -12.79 0.89
N LYS A 24 8.57 -14.05 0.92
CA LYS A 24 7.76 -15.25 0.62
C LYS A 24 6.88 -15.70 1.80
N LYS A 25 7.40 -15.64 3.03
CA LYS A 25 6.74 -16.20 4.23
C LYS A 25 6.30 -15.14 5.24
N VAL A 26 7.18 -14.21 5.58
CA VAL A 26 7.02 -13.37 6.78
C VAL A 26 6.05 -12.20 6.54
N GLY A 27 6.07 -11.56 5.37
CA GLY A 27 5.20 -10.42 5.06
C GLY A 27 5.49 -9.21 5.95
N ILE A 28 4.43 -8.55 6.44
CA ILE A 28 4.48 -7.32 7.27
C ILE A 28 5.32 -7.47 8.55
N VAL A 29 5.38 -8.68 9.12
CA VAL A 29 6.12 -8.99 10.36
C VAL A 29 7.64 -9.07 10.14
N GLY A 30 8.12 -8.81 8.92
CA GLY A 30 9.56 -8.74 8.59
C GLY A 30 10.32 -7.69 9.40
N LYS A 31 9.62 -6.68 9.93
CA LYS A 31 10.18 -5.63 10.81
C LYS A 31 10.82 -6.18 12.11
N TYR A 32 10.41 -7.36 12.58
CA TYR A 32 10.95 -7.93 13.82
C TYR A 32 12.19 -8.81 13.62
N GLY A 33 12.62 -9.07 12.38
CA GLY A 33 13.83 -9.85 12.10
C GLY A 33 13.77 -11.26 12.70
N THR A 34 14.83 -11.70 13.39
CA THR A 34 14.92 -12.99 14.09
C THR A 34 14.45 -12.96 15.56
N ARG A 35 13.87 -11.86 16.03
CA ARG A 35 13.47 -11.69 17.45
C ARG A 35 12.13 -12.35 17.78
N TYR A 36 11.95 -12.80 19.03
CA TYR A 36 10.71 -13.34 19.61
C TYR A 36 10.21 -14.70 19.06
N GLY A 37 10.94 -15.34 18.15
CA GLY A 37 10.59 -16.68 17.64
C GLY A 37 9.38 -16.73 16.68
N ALA A 38 9.15 -17.91 16.11
CA ALA A 38 8.21 -18.08 14.99
C ALA A 38 6.73 -18.07 15.41
N SER A 39 6.40 -18.56 16.61
CA SER A 39 5.00 -18.65 17.08
C SER A 39 4.38 -17.26 17.27
N LEU A 40 5.07 -16.40 18.02
CA LEU A 40 4.63 -15.02 18.28
C LEU A 40 4.46 -14.23 16.98
N ARG A 41 5.39 -14.36 16.02
CA ARG A 41 5.28 -13.69 14.73
C ARG A 41 4.09 -14.13 13.89
N LYS A 42 3.66 -15.40 13.99
CA LYS A 42 2.47 -15.89 13.28
C LYS A 42 1.19 -15.28 13.84
N GLN A 43 1.09 -15.11 15.16
CA GLN A 43 -0.06 -14.46 15.80
C GLN A 43 -0.14 -12.97 15.44
N ILE A 44 0.98 -12.25 15.57
CA ILE A 44 1.07 -10.82 15.22
C ILE A 44 0.72 -10.59 13.75
N LYS A 45 1.17 -11.47 12.84
CA LYS A 45 0.85 -11.35 11.41
C LYS A 45 -0.66 -11.32 11.16
N LYS A 46 -1.44 -12.15 11.87
CA LYS A 46 -2.89 -12.20 11.70
C LYS A 46 -3.52 -10.87 12.13
N MET A 47 -3.12 -10.35 13.28
CA MET A 47 -3.66 -9.10 13.85
C MET A 47 -3.25 -7.87 13.02
N GLU A 48 -2.01 -7.80 12.55
CA GLU A 48 -1.53 -6.67 11.73
C GLU A 48 -2.17 -6.65 10.35
N VAL A 49 -2.41 -7.81 9.72
CA VAL A 49 -3.06 -7.87 8.40
C VAL A 49 -4.50 -7.41 8.48
N SER A 50 -5.25 -7.82 9.52
CA SER A 50 -6.61 -7.31 9.72
C SER A 50 -6.61 -5.82 10.00
N GLN A 51 -5.68 -5.31 10.82
CA GLN A 51 -5.62 -3.89 11.15
C GLN A 51 -5.30 -3.01 9.94
N HIS A 52 -4.35 -3.43 9.10
CA HIS A 52 -3.94 -2.68 7.91
C HIS A 52 -4.79 -2.97 6.66
N SER A 53 -5.89 -3.72 6.82
CA SER A 53 -6.85 -3.91 5.73
C SER A 53 -7.74 -2.67 5.59
N LYS A 54 -8.03 -2.29 4.34
CA LYS A 54 -8.99 -1.21 4.07
C LYS A 54 -10.39 -1.79 4.19
N TYR A 55 -11.18 -1.26 5.11
CA TYR A 55 -12.58 -1.63 5.27
C TYR A 55 -13.47 -0.76 4.37
N PHE A 56 -14.57 -1.35 3.90
CA PHE A 56 -15.61 -0.65 3.14
C PHE A 56 -16.63 -0.06 4.12
N CYS A 57 -16.81 1.26 4.12
CA CYS A 57 -17.84 1.91 4.93
C CYS A 57 -19.22 1.76 4.26
N ASN A 58 -20.18 1.11 4.93
CA ASN A 58 -21.54 0.92 4.39
C ASN A 58 -22.36 2.23 4.33
N PHE A 59 -21.99 3.25 5.09
CA PHE A 59 -22.64 4.57 5.07
C PHE A 59 -22.06 5.50 4.00
N CYS A 60 -20.77 5.37 3.71
CA CYS A 60 -19.98 6.36 2.98
C CYS A 60 -19.57 5.89 1.57
N GLY A 61 -19.62 4.59 1.30
CA GLY A 61 -19.15 3.96 0.05
C GLY A 61 -17.63 4.06 -0.19
N LYS A 62 -16.90 4.80 0.64
CA LYS A 62 -15.44 4.96 0.55
C LYS A 62 -14.72 3.75 1.15
N VAL A 63 -13.66 3.32 0.48
CA VAL A 63 -12.74 2.25 0.95
C VAL A 63 -11.53 2.89 1.61
N GLY A 64 -11.60 3.03 2.93
CA GLY A 64 -10.56 3.67 3.73
C GLY A 64 -10.76 3.43 5.21
N PHE A 65 -9.65 3.30 5.95
CA PHE A 65 -9.67 3.20 7.42
C PHE A 65 -10.18 4.50 8.08
N TRP A 66 -10.07 5.64 7.39
CA TRP A 66 -10.27 6.99 7.92
C TRP A 66 -11.62 7.63 7.59
N CYS A 67 -12.67 6.84 7.34
CA CYS A 67 -13.97 7.43 7.02
C CYS A 67 -14.68 8.08 8.22
N LEU A 68 -14.09 8.02 9.43
CA LEU A 68 -14.63 8.59 10.67
C LEU A 68 -14.00 9.95 11.07
N GLN A 69 -13.18 10.56 10.20
CA GLN A 69 -12.41 11.78 10.53
C GLN A 69 -12.78 13.02 9.69
N ASP A 70 -13.76 12.92 8.78
CA ASP A 70 -14.23 14.01 7.91
C ASP A 70 -15.62 14.57 8.33
N ASP A 71 -16.01 14.43 9.61
CA ASP A 71 -17.21 15.08 10.22
C ASP A 71 -16.80 16.01 11.39
N ARG A 72 -15.85 16.91 11.15
CA ARG A 72 -15.62 18.13 11.96
C ARG A 72 -15.07 19.25 11.10
#